data_AF-A0A820KY89-F1
#
_entry.id   AF-A0A820KY89-F1
#
_cell.length_a   1.000
_cell.length_b   1.000
_cell.length_c   1.000
_cell.angle_alpha   90.00
_cell.angle_beta   90.00
_cell.angle_gamma   90.00
#
_symmetry.space_group_name_H-M   'P 1'
#
loop_
_entity.id
_entity.type
_entity.pdbx_description
1 polymer ?
#
loop_
_entity_poly.entity_id
_entity_poly.type
_entity_poly.pdbx_seq_one_letter_code
_entity_poly.pdbx_strand_id
1 'polypeptide(L)'
;TNLKSGPSCGWIGANILLKLYCFAVFNDEKIHRIEQKDNNWSDWIIMPSDKIFIQRPLFVTSKPPDDISTTQSCHVLAIDTSNEVYVSSNVNCAHQDSFSSWSILQTDIGLLSFNGSFRLRDGRIGVYGIGIDDLPYYTTMDPITHTFEPIKLAISTE
;
A
#
# COMPACT_ATOMS: atom_id res chain seq x y z
N THR A 1 -19.65 11.36 -3.04
CA THR A 1 -18.26 11.72 -2.67
C THR A 1 -17.41 11.58 -3.91
N ASN A 2 -16.75 12.65 -4.35
CA ASN A 2 -15.93 12.61 -5.56
C ASN A 2 -14.52 12.10 -5.23
N LEU A 3 -13.99 11.25 -6.11
CA LEU A 3 -12.63 10.70 -6.04
C LEU A 3 -11.61 11.77 -6.45
N LYS A 4 -10.53 11.90 -5.68
CA LYS A 4 -9.38 12.77 -5.99
C LYS A 4 -8.29 12.00 -6.73
N SER A 5 -8.07 10.75 -6.37
CA SER A 5 -7.20 9.81 -7.09
C SER A 5 -7.90 8.47 -7.31
N GLY A 6 -7.51 7.75 -8.37
CA GLY A 6 -8.06 6.42 -8.66
C GLY A 6 -7.71 5.40 -7.56
N PRO A 7 -8.49 4.33 -7.40
CA PRO A 7 -8.24 3.36 -6.36
C PRO A 7 -7.03 2.44 -6.66
N SER A 8 -6.42 1.93 -5.61
CA SER A 8 -5.56 0.74 -5.64
C SER A 8 -6.29 -0.41 -4.96
N CYS A 9 -6.41 -1.54 -5.62
CA CYS A 9 -7.15 -2.70 -5.12
C CYS A 9 -6.31 -3.98 -5.13
N GLY A 10 -6.58 -4.91 -4.23
CA GLY A 10 -5.93 -6.22 -4.21
C GLY A 10 -6.73 -7.27 -3.45
N TRP A 11 -6.73 -8.48 -3.99
CA TRP A 11 -7.32 -9.66 -3.37
C TRP A 11 -6.44 -10.20 -2.24
N ILE A 12 -7.09 -10.64 -1.17
CA ILE A 12 -6.43 -11.21 0.00
C ILE A 12 -7.21 -12.43 0.52
N GLY A 13 -6.51 -13.30 1.23
CA GLY A 13 -7.06 -14.55 1.75
C GLY A 13 -7.39 -15.57 0.66
N ALA A 14 -8.03 -16.67 1.09
CA ALA A 14 -8.44 -17.75 0.21
C ALA A 14 -9.74 -18.40 0.69
N ASN A 15 -10.44 -19.08 -0.23
CA ASN A 15 -11.71 -19.76 0.03
C ASN A 15 -12.74 -18.80 0.68
N ILE A 16 -13.33 -19.19 1.81
CA ILE A 16 -14.34 -18.42 2.55
C ILE A 16 -13.80 -17.12 3.18
N LEU A 17 -12.48 -16.90 3.13
CA LEU A 17 -11.83 -15.68 3.61
C LEU A 17 -11.44 -14.74 2.46
N LEU A 18 -11.73 -15.11 1.21
CA LEU A 18 -11.39 -14.31 0.04
C LEU A 18 -12.15 -12.98 0.10
N LYS A 19 -11.41 -11.88 0.02
CA LYS A 19 -11.95 -10.52 -0.03
C LYS A 19 -11.06 -9.60 -0.84
N LEU A 20 -11.67 -8.54 -1.37
CA LEU A 20 -10.98 -7.49 -2.13
C LEU A 20 -10.96 -6.23 -1.29
N TYR A 21 -9.77 -5.71 -1.01
CA TYR A 21 -9.65 -4.33 -0.51
C TYR A 21 -9.42 -3.38 -1.67
N CYS A 22 -10.02 -2.19 -1.57
CA CYS A 22 -9.71 -1.05 -2.42
C CYS A 22 -9.47 0.19 -1.55
N PHE A 23 -8.50 1.00 -1.95
CA PHE A 23 -8.09 2.22 -1.25
C PHE A 23 -8.04 3.38 -2.24
N ALA A 24 -8.59 4.53 -1.89
CA ALA A 24 -8.55 5.71 -2.73
C ALA A 24 -8.46 6.99 -1.89
N VAL A 25 -7.93 8.06 -2.48
CA VAL A 25 -8.01 9.40 -1.90
C VAL A 25 -9.26 10.09 -2.41
N PHE A 26 -10.03 10.66 -1.49
CA PHE A 26 -11.22 11.44 -1.79
C PHE A 26 -10.94 12.94 -1.69
N ASN A 27 -11.94 13.77 -2.03
CA ASN A 27 -11.80 15.23 -1.97
C ASN A 27 -11.58 15.81 -0.57
N ASP A 28 -11.80 15.03 0.48
CA ASP A 28 -11.40 15.37 1.85
C ASP A 28 -9.90 15.12 2.11
N GLU A 29 -9.17 14.70 1.08
CA GLU A 29 -7.72 14.48 1.08
C GLU A 29 -7.28 13.41 2.09
N LYS A 30 -8.22 12.54 2.46
CA LYS A 30 -7.98 11.36 3.28
C LYS A 30 -8.07 10.11 2.41
N ILE A 31 -7.42 9.05 2.91
CA ILE A 31 -7.53 7.73 2.31
C ILE A 31 -8.79 7.07 2.88
N HIS A 32 -9.64 6.60 1.98
CA HIS A 32 -10.78 5.77 2.30
C HIS A 32 -10.50 4.35 1.84
N ARG A 33 -11.02 3.40 2.60
CA ARG A 33 -10.96 1.97 2.31
C ARG A 33 -12.38 1.44 2.11
N ILE A 34 -12.53 0.50 1.20
CA ILE A 34 -13.73 -0.31 1.03
C ILE A 34 -13.32 -1.78 0.89
N GLU A 35 -14.19 -2.68 1.32
CA GLU A 35 -13.99 -4.13 1.24
C GLU A 35 -15.12 -4.78 0.44
N GLN A 36 -14.78 -5.73 -0.41
CA GLN A 36 -15.74 -6.67 -0.99
C GLN A 36 -15.55 -8.05 -0.36
N LYS A 37 -16.62 -8.61 0.18
CA LYS A 37 -16.66 -9.99 0.69
C LYS A 37 -17.98 -10.65 0.31
N ASP A 38 -17.91 -11.90 -0.15
CA ASP A 38 -19.10 -12.68 -0.57
C ASP A 38 -19.99 -11.91 -1.57
N ASN A 39 -19.35 -11.26 -2.56
CA ASN A 39 -19.95 -10.37 -3.56
C ASN A 39 -20.65 -9.11 -3.03
N ASN A 40 -20.58 -8.83 -1.73
CA ASN A 40 -21.13 -7.62 -1.13
C ASN A 40 -20.01 -6.62 -0.82
N TRP A 41 -20.26 -5.35 -1.13
CA TRP A 41 -19.37 -4.26 -0.78
C TRP A 41 -19.76 -3.66 0.57
N SER A 42 -18.76 -3.35 1.39
CA SER A 42 -18.93 -2.51 2.57
C SER A 42 -19.18 -1.06 2.19
N ASP A 43 -19.50 -0.22 3.18
CA ASP A 43 -19.35 1.22 3.03
C ASP A 43 -17.88 1.62 2.96
N TRP A 44 -17.61 2.81 2.38
CA TRP A 44 -16.29 3.44 2.46
C TRP A 44 -16.03 3.93 3.88
N ILE A 45 -14.86 3.59 4.42
CA ILE A 45 -14.42 3.95 5.77
C ILE A 45 -13.14 4.77 5.66
N ILE A 46 -13.10 5.93 6.33
CA ILE A 46 -11.90 6.78 6.41
C ILE A 46 -10.84 6.04 7.21
N MET A 47 -9.61 5.96 6.67
CA MET A 47 -8.43 5.55 7.42
C MET A 47 -7.92 6.76 8.23
N PRO A 48 -7.99 6.74 9.58
CA PRO A 48 -7.65 7.91 10.39
C PRO A 48 -6.21 8.37 10.16
N SER A 49 -6.03 9.66 9.88
CA SER A 49 -4.72 10.28 9.67
C SER A 49 -4.79 11.78 9.89
N ASP A 50 -3.75 12.36 10.47
CA ASP A 50 -3.51 13.80 10.53
C ASP A 50 -2.94 14.35 9.20
N LYS A 51 -2.41 13.48 8.34
CA LYS A 51 -1.79 13.83 7.06
C LYS A 51 -2.80 14.14 5.96
N ILE A 52 -2.34 14.87 4.94
CA ILE A 52 -3.07 15.18 3.71
C ILE A 52 -2.46 14.35 2.59
N PHE A 53 -3.27 13.53 1.95
CA PHE A 53 -2.84 12.70 0.82
C PHE A 53 -3.50 13.20 -0.46
N ILE A 54 -2.76 13.24 -1.56
CA ILE A 54 -3.28 13.68 -2.87
C ILE A 54 -3.02 12.67 -3.99
N GLN A 55 -2.13 11.71 -3.75
CA GLN A 55 -1.74 10.71 -4.73
C GLN A 55 -2.54 9.42 -4.56
N ARG A 56 -2.55 8.58 -5.60
CA ARG A 56 -3.09 7.22 -5.48
C ARG A 56 -2.26 6.45 -4.44
N PRO A 57 -2.87 5.86 -3.39
CA PRO A 57 -2.15 5.01 -2.46
C PRO A 57 -1.76 3.70 -3.14
N LEU A 58 -0.72 3.03 -2.66
CA LEU A 58 -0.32 1.72 -3.15
C LEU A 58 -0.70 0.65 -2.12
N PHE A 59 -1.43 -0.35 -2.56
CA PHE A 59 -1.77 -1.52 -1.73
C PHE A 59 -0.80 -2.68 -2.02
N VAL A 60 -0.26 -3.27 -0.96
CA VAL A 60 0.74 -4.33 -1.03
C VAL A 60 0.37 -5.44 -0.05
N THR A 61 0.55 -6.70 -0.46
CA THR A 61 0.23 -7.87 0.36
C THR A 61 1.47 -8.74 0.55
N SER A 62 1.74 -9.30 1.73
CA SER A 62 2.93 -10.15 1.93
C SER A 62 2.90 -11.45 1.11
N LYS A 63 1.70 -11.93 0.74
CA LYS A 63 1.48 -13.18 -0.01
C LYS A 63 0.90 -12.94 -1.41
N PRO A 64 1.33 -13.71 -2.43
CA PRO A 64 0.85 -13.53 -3.80
C PRO A 64 -0.65 -13.87 -3.92
N PRO A 65 -1.33 -13.43 -5.00
CA PRO A 65 -2.78 -13.61 -5.16
C PRO A 65 -3.25 -15.08 -5.18
N ASP A 66 -2.35 -16.02 -5.46
CA ASP A 66 -2.59 -17.47 -5.52
C ASP A 66 -2.21 -18.21 -4.23
N ASP A 67 -1.69 -17.51 -3.21
CA ASP A 67 -1.36 -18.11 -1.92
C ASP A 67 -2.64 -18.42 -1.13
N ILE A 68 -2.86 -19.71 -0.86
CA ILE A 68 -4.05 -20.20 -0.15
C ILE A 68 -3.93 -20.09 1.38
N SER A 69 -2.83 -19.56 1.91
CA SER A 69 -2.65 -19.38 3.34
C SER A 69 -3.67 -18.39 3.89
N THR A 70 -4.17 -18.69 5.07
CA THR A 70 -5.09 -17.81 5.78
C THR A 70 -4.35 -16.72 6.55
N THR A 71 -3.02 -16.78 6.62
CA THR A 71 -2.17 -15.78 7.27
C THR A 71 -1.52 -14.88 6.24
N GLN A 72 -2.03 -13.66 6.14
CA GLN A 72 -1.52 -12.65 5.22
C GLN A 72 -1.48 -11.31 5.93
N SER A 73 -0.39 -10.58 5.73
CA SER A 73 -0.26 -9.19 6.11
C SER A 73 -0.43 -8.30 4.88
N CYS A 74 -0.97 -7.11 5.10
CA CYS A 74 -1.26 -6.15 4.07
C CYS A 74 -0.81 -4.76 4.51
N HIS A 75 -0.39 -3.96 3.54
CA HIS A 75 0.19 -2.65 3.75
C HIS A 75 -0.40 -1.67 2.75
N VAL A 76 -0.71 -0.48 3.21
CA VAL A 76 -1.07 0.66 2.37
C VAL A 76 0.07 1.66 2.49
N LEU A 77 0.69 1.99 1.37
CA LEU A 77 1.66 3.07 1.27
C LEU A 77 0.98 4.30 0.70
N ALA A 78 1.31 5.45 1.25
CA ALA A 78 0.77 6.74 0.83
C ALA A 78 1.88 7.78 0.82
N ILE A 79 1.72 8.78 -0.05
CA ILE A 79 2.62 9.94 -0.15
C ILE A 79 1.81 11.15 0.26
N ASP A 80 2.32 11.89 1.26
CA ASP A 80 1.70 13.13 1.70
C ASP A 80 2.06 14.32 0.79
N THR A 81 1.54 15.51 1.10
CA THR A 81 1.87 16.73 0.35
C THR A 81 3.33 17.21 0.51
N SER A 82 4.07 16.64 1.46
CA SER A 82 5.49 16.91 1.70
C SER A 82 6.40 15.93 0.96
N ASN A 83 5.82 15.04 0.15
CA ASN A 83 6.50 13.95 -0.55
C ASN A 83 7.10 12.87 0.39
N GLU A 84 6.67 12.84 1.65
CA GLU A 84 7.08 11.79 2.58
C GLU A 84 6.23 10.54 2.39
N VAL A 85 6.85 9.37 2.54
CA VAL A 85 6.16 8.08 2.42
C VAL A 85 5.68 7.64 3.80
N TYR A 86 4.41 7.28 3.88
CA TYR A 86 3.77 6.73 5.06
C TYR A 86 3.25 5.32 4.78
N VAL A 87 3.28 4.47 5.81
CA VAL A 87 2.75 3.12 5.76
C VAL A 87 1.74 2.89 6.88
N SER A 88 0.64 2.24 6.54
CA SER A 88 -0.33 1.67 7.48
C SER A 88 -0.45 0.17 7.21
N SER A 89 -0.43 -0.65 8.26
CA SER A 89 -0.27 -2.10 8.15
C SER A 89 -1.40 -2.84 8.85
N ASN A 90 -1.81 -3.97 8.29
CA ASN A 90 -2.67 -4.95 8.91
C ASN A 90 -1.96 -6.30 8.88
N VAL A 91 -1.51 -6.77 10.04
CA VAL A 91 -0.68 -7.98 10.17
C VAL A 91 -1.44 -9.29 9.94
N ASN A 92 -2.78 -9.24 9.89
CA ASN A 92 -3.62 -10.41 9.65
C ASN A 92 -4.86 -10.02 8.82
N CYS A 93 -4.61 -9.41 7.67
CA CYS A 93 -5.64 -8.81 6.85
C CYS A 93 -6.66 -9.81 6.31
N ALA A 94 -6.33 -11.10 6.19
CA ALA A 94 -7.29 -12.13 5.77
C ALA A 94 -8.40 -12.37 6.82
N HIS A 95 -8.12 -12.18 8.10
CA HIS A 95 -9.06 -12.44 9.20
C HIS A 95 -9.63 -11.18 9.84
N GLN A 96 -8.91 -10.06 9.74
CA GLN A 96 -9.23 -8.85 10.48
C GLN A 96 -9.19 -7.66 9.53
N ASP A 97 -10.04 -6.69 9.80
CA ASP A 97 -10.06 -5.40 9.12
C ASP A 97 -9.59 -4.32 10.10
N SER A 98 -8.29 -4.33 10.38
CA SER A 98 -7.66 -3.45 11.38
C SER A 98 -6.31 -2.99 10.87
N PHE A 99 -6.26 -1.73 10.46
CA PHE A 99 -5.05 -1.08 9.97
C PHE A 99 -4.42 -0.25 11.09
N SER A 100 -3.09 -0.32 11.21
CA SER A 100 -2.34 0.45 12.18
C SER A 100 -2.44 1.96 11.92
N SER A 101 -2.10 2.77 12.92
CA SER A 101 -1.76 4.17 12.70
C SER A 101 -0.67 4.30 11.63
N TRP A 102 -0.71 5.41 10.89
CA TRP A 102 0.30 5.72 9.88
C TRP A 102 1.65 5.97 10.53
N SER A 103 2.68 5.35 9.98
CA SER A 103 4.07 5.54 10.37
C SER A 103 4.86 6.03 9.17
N ILE A 104 5.78 6.97 9.38
CA ILE A 104 6.70 7.41 8.32
C ILE A 104 7.64 6.26 7.96
N LEU A 105 7.75 5.98 6.66
CA LEU A 105 8.84 5.18 6.13
C LEU A 105 10.01 6.15 5.90
N GLN A 106 11.11 6.00 6.64
CA GLN A 106 12.25 6.90 6.47
C GLN A 106 12.83 6.77 5.06
N THR A 107 12.95 7.91 4.40
CA THR A 107 13.45 8.02 3.03
C THR A 107 14.47 9.16 2.96
N ASP A 108 15.61 8.93 2.32
CA ASP A 108 16.59 9.99 2.07
C ASP A 108 16.11 10.95 0.95
N ILE A 109 15.08 10.57 0.21
CA ILE A 109 14.45 11.36 -0.85
C ILE A 109 12.92 11.27 -0.78
N GLY A 110 12.23 12.35 -1.10
CA GLY A 110 10.77 12.34 -1.25
C GLY A 110 10.31 11.64 -2.54
N LEU A 111 9.12 11.05 -2.52
CA LEU A 111 8.47 10.47 -3.70
C LEU A 111 7.31 11.35 -4.18
N LEU A 112 7.14 11.46 -5.50
CA LEU A 112 5.99 12.11 -6.13
C LEU A 112 4.82 11.16 -6.35
N SER A 113 5.10 9.90 -6.69
CA SER A 113 4.06 8.92 -6.99
C SER A 113 4.54 7.48 -6.86
N PHE A 114 3.59 6.57 -6.63
CA PHE A 114 3.79 5.13 -6.78
C PHE A 114 3.31 4.65 -8.14
N ASN A 115 4.17 3.91 -8.84
CA ASN A 115 3.82 3.30 -10.11
C ASN A 115 3.27 1.88 -9.91
N GLY A 116 3.80 1.13 -8.94
CA GLY A 116 3.31 -0.20 -8.64
C GLY A 116 4.16 -0.98 -7.64
N SER A 117 3.86 -2.26 -7.53
CA SER A 117 4.63 -3.24 -6.77
C SER A 117 4.91 -4.49 -7.61
N PHE A 118 5.96 -5.22 -7.25
CA PHE A 118 6.36 -6.47 -7.87
C PHE A 118 6.96 -7.42 -6.83
N ARG A 119 7.02 -8.71 -7.16
CA ARG A 119 7.67 -9.71 -6.30
C ARG A 119 9.02 -10.08 -6.86
N LEU A 120 10.02 -10.07 -6.00
CA LEU A 120 11.35 -10.61 -6.28
C LEU A 120 11.35 -12.12 -6.11
N ARG A 121 12.32 -12.78 -6.75
CA ARG A 121 12.48 -14.24 -6.70
C ARG A 121 12.75 -14.77 -5.28
N ASP A 122 13.35 -13.95 -4.43
CA ASP A 122 13.61 -14.25 -3.02
C ASP A 122 12.38 -14.04 -2.12
N GLY A 123 11.23 -13.68 -2.69
CA GLY A 123 9.97 -13.46 -1.98
C GLY A 123 9.81 -12.05 -1.44
N ARG A 124 10.83 -11.19 -1.49
CA ARG A 124 10.70 -9.77 -1.14
C ARG A 124 9.75 -9.06 -2.09
N ILE A 125 9.13 -8.00 -1.59
CA ILE A 125 8.15 -7.22 -2.36
C ILE A 125 8.75 -5.87 -2.70
N GLY A 126 9.03 -5.66 -3.98
CA GLY A 126 9.45 -4.39 -4.51
C GLY A 126 8.28 -3.44 -4.64
N VAL A 127 8.48 -2.18 -4.25
CA VAL A 127 7.60 -1.05 -4.54
C VAL A 127 8.43 -0.04 -5.32
N TYR A 128 7.89 0.50 -6.40
CA TYR A 128 8.59 1.48 -7.22
C TYR A 128 7.72 2.68 -7.58
N GLY A 129 8.39 3.80 -7.80
CA GLY A 129 7.78 5.10 -8.00
C GLY A 129 8.74 6.11 -8.61
N ILE A 130 8.30 7.36 -8.65
CA ILE A 130 9.08 8.49 -9.17
C ILE A 130 9.43 9.41 -8.00
N GLY A 131 10.70 9.77 -7.87
CA GLY A 131 11.22 10.73 -6.89
C GLY A 131 10.90 12.17 -7.23
N ILE A 132 11.13 13.09 -6.30
CA ILE A 132 10.99 14.56 -6.51
C ILE A 132 11.98 15.14 -7.53
N ASP A 133 12.99 14.37 -7.92
CA ASP A 133 14.00 14.68 -8.93
C ASP A 133 13.68 14.05 -10.29
N ASP A 134 12.45 13.55 -10.47
CA ASP A 134 11.96 12.87 -11.67
C ASP A 134 12.72 11.58 -12.04
N LEU A 135 13.46 10.98 -11.10
CA LEU A 135 14.13 9.70 -11.30
C LEU A 135 13.32 8.51 -10.74
N PRO A 136 13.51 7.29 -11.27
CA PRO A 136 12.83 6.11 -10.76
C PRO A 136 13.50 5.60 -9.47
N TYR A 137 12.69 5.33 -8.45
CA TYR A 137 13.13 4.79 -7.16
C TYR A 137 12.37 3.51 -6.80
N TYR A 138 12.96 2.72 -5.91
CA TYR A 138 12.31 1.55 -5.35
C TYR A 138 12.68 1.29 -3.88
N THR A 139 11.83 0.57 -3.17
CA THR A 139 12.12 -0.07 -1.87
C THR A 139 11.68 -1.52 -1.93
N THR A 140 12.21 -2.36 -1.04
CA THR A 140 11.77 -3.75 -0.88
C THR A 140 11.31 -4.00 0.54
N MET A 141 10.21 -4.75 0.68
CA MET A 141 9.73 -5.25 1.96
C MET A 141 10.17 -6.69 2.18
N ASP A 142 10.69 -6.98 3.36
CA ASP A 142 10.90 -8.34 3.83
C ASP A 142 9.54 -9.01 4.12
N PRO A 143 9.25 -10.17 3.50
CA PRO A 143 7.94 -10.81 3.62
C PRO A 143 7.72 -11.49 4.98
N ILE A 144 8.76 -11.68 5.79
CA ILE A 144 8.72 -12.31 7.11
C ILE A 144 8.61 -11.24 8.20
N THR A 145 9.50 -10.25 8.17
CA THR A 145 9.54 -9.19 9.19
C THR A 145 8.60 -8.03 8.88
N HIS A 146 8.07 -7.96 7.65
CA HIS A 146 7.19 -6.90 7.16
C HIS A 146 7.81 -5.50 7.26
N THR A 147 9.14 -5.44 7.28
CA THR A 147 9.91 -4.21 7.33
C THR A 147 10.34 -3.82 5.93
N PHE A 148 10.14 -2.55 5.57
CA PHE A 148 10.63 -1.98 4.32
C PHE A 148 12.08 -1.51 4.48
N GLU A 149 12.89 -1.79 3.46
CA GLU A 149 14.22 -1.20 3.33
C GLU A 149 14.12 0.31 3.01
N PRO A 150 15.17 1.10 3.26
CA PRO A 150 15.26 2.46 2.74
C PRO A 150 15.09 2.50 1.21
N ILE A 151 14.48 3.58 0.72
CA ILE A 151 14.27 3.80 -0.72
C ILE A 151 15.60 4.06 -1.43
N LYS A 152 15.80 3.44 -2.61
CA LYS A 152 17.03 3.46 -3.41
C LYS A 152 16.72 3.84 -4.86
N LEU A 153 17.67 4.51 -5.53
CA LEU A 153 17.57 4.84 -6.96
C LEU A 153 17.57 3.55 -7.78
N ALA A 154 16.63 3.42 -8.72
CA ALA A 154 16.43 2.20 -9.50
C ALA A 154 17.41 2.05 -10.67
N ILE A 155 17.95 3.16 -11.17
CA ILE A 155 18.94 3.16 -12.25
C ILE A 155 20.20 3.84 -11.74
N SER A 156 21.20 3.04 -11.38
CA SER A 156 22.58 3.51 -11.26
C SER A 156 23.22 3.40 -12.63
N THR A 157 23.57 4.54 -13.25
CA THR A 157 24.51 4.53 -14.38
C THR A 157 25.90 4.30 -13.81
N GLU A 158 26.27 3.03 -13.60
CA GLU A 158 27.68 2.64 -13.59
C GLU A 158 28.21 2.55 -15.02
#